data_AF-A0AAV7JG09-F1
#
_entry.id   AF-A0AAV7JG09-F1
#
_cell.length_a   1.000
_cell.length_b   1.000
_cell.length_c   1.000
_cell.angle_alpha   90.00
_cell.angle_beta   90.00
_cell.angle_gamma   90.00
#
_symmetry.space_group_name_H-M   'P 1'
#
loop_
_entity.id
_entity.type
_entity.pdbx_description
1 polymer ?
#
loop_
_entity_poly.entity_id
_entity_poly.type
_entity_poly.pdbx_seq_one_letter_code
_entity_poly.pdbx_strand_id
1 'polypeptide(L)'
;MVEDVHTDSTDANYVPEDELLEPQTFTQGELNDLVRDLDLSIDKAELLASRLKQKNLLDKDVLVSHYRKRNFDLAQYYTTDGPLCYCNDIEGLYANLLQEHSSSDWCLFIDSSKRSLKAVLLHNGYLKHGVPIAHSVYLKETFVNLQEVLEAMQYRTHIWNICGDLKIIGLLMGLQQGFTKYCCFLCLWDSRATGEHYKKCDWPKRTYEVGKTNLQHSPLVDPNKVFLPPLHIKLGLMKTFVKTMGKTNSAGFLHLVGKFPKLSEAKLKEGVFIGPQIRQVFRDPDFEKTLSELEMSAWNSFKWVCENFLGNKKSSNYREGVVTLLNAYEKMGCRMSLKLHFLHSHLDFFPENLGAVSDEQGERFHQDIQEMETRYQGFWNEGMMSDYCWRLFRGNPNKIYKRKSYSQHFQFS
;
A
#
# COMPACT_ATOMS: atom_id res chain seq x y z
N MET A 1 26.44 -28.21 32.03
CA MET A 1 25.79 -27.40 33.07
C MET A 1 25.09 -26.27 32.35
N VAL A 2 23.78 -26.42 32.21
CA VAL A 2 22.89 -25.47 31.55
C VAL A 2 22.37 -24.57 32.65
N GLU A 3 22.67 -23.28 32.60
CA GLU A 3 21.99 -22.28 33.42
C GLU A 3 20.98 -21.58 32.53
N ASP A 4 19.71 -21.94 32.76
CA ASP A 4 18.55 -21.22 32.25
C ASP A 4 18.47 -19.85 32.93
N VAL A 5 18.75 -18.80 32.17
CA VAL A 5 18.47 -17.43 32.60
C VAL A 5 16.97 -17.17 32.38
N HIS A 6 16.18 -17.45 33.40
CA HIS A 6 14.85 -16.89 33.55
C HIS A 6 14.97 -15.36 33.62
N THR A 7 14.59 -14.67 32.55
CA THR A 7 14.37 -13.23 32.60
C THR A 7 12.95 -13.00 33.07
N ASP A 8 12.82 -12.70 34.36
CA ASP A 8 11.59 -12.20 34.97
C ASP A 8 11.18 -10.90 34.26
N SER A 9 10.06 -10.98 33.54
CA SER A 9 9.31 -9.80 33.10
C SER A 9 8.60 -9.22 34.31
N THR A 10 9.30 -8.48 35.16
CA THR A 10 8.68 -7.68 36.21
C THR A 10 7.86 -6.56 35.56
N ASP A 11 6.54 -6.68 35.65
CA ASP A 11 5.58 -5.67 35.22
C ASP A 11 5.67 -4.47 36.18
N ALA A 12 6.63 -3.58 35.92
CA ALA A 12 7.02 -2.48 36.80
C ALA A 12 5.95 -1.38 36.98
N ASN A 13 4.72 -1.61 36.53
CA ASN A 13 3.60 -0.67 36.60
C ASN A 13 2.45 -1.13 37.51
N TYR A 14 2.62 -2.18 38.31
CA TYR A 14 1.60 -2.54 39.29
C TYR A 14 1.65 -1.58 40.50
N VAL A 15 0.82 -0.55 40.45
CA VAL A 15 0.42 0.20 41.65
C VAL A 15 -0.82 -0.49 42.20
N PRO A 16 -0.83 -0.98 43.45
CA PRO A 16 -2.06 -1.43 44.09
C PRO A 16 -2.98 -0.21 44.22
N GLU A 17 -4.07 -0.16 43.47
CA GLU A 17 -5.14 0.79 43.71
C GLU A 17 -5.87 0.35 45.00
N ASP A 18 -5.47 0.94 46.13
CA ASP A 18 -6.24 0.95 47.37
C ASP A 18 -7.42 1.92 47.22
N GLU A 19 -8.42 1.54 46.41
CA GLU A 19 -9.79 2.02 46.48
C GLU A 19 -10.67 0.89 45.92
N LEU A 20 -11.73 0.53 46.64
CA LEU A 20 -12.73 -0.46 46.20
C LEU A 20 -13.50 0.07 44.98
N LEU A 21 -12.84 0.17 43.83
CA LEU A 21 -13.45 0.46 42.56
C LEU A 21 -14.19 -0.81 42.13
N GLU A 22 -15.51 -0.73 42.06
CA GLU A 22 -16.30 -1.77 41.42
C GLU A 22 -15.73 -2.04 40.01
N PRO A 23 -15.74 -3.31 39.53
CA PRO A 23 -15.24 -3.63 38.20
C PRO A 23 -15.93 -2.76 37.15
N GLN A 24 -15.15 -1.97 36.41
CA GLN A 24 -15.69 -1.21 35.29
C GLN A 24 -16.09 -2.17 34.17
N THR A 25 -17.35 -2.08 33.77
CA THR A 25 -17.93 -2.87 32.68
C THR A 25 -17.64 -2.22 31.32
N PHE A 26 -17.60 -3.03 30.27
CA PHE A 26 -17.48 -2.54 28.90
C PHE A 26 -18.85 -2.17 28.34
N THR A 27 -18.95 -0.97 27.74
CA THR A 27 -20.04 -0.64 26.82
C THR A 27 -19.90 -1.41 25.51
N GLN A 28 -20.94 -1.43 24.66
CA GLN A 28 -20.85 -2.06 23.33
C GLN A 28 -19.75 -1.43 22.46
N GLY A 29 -19.60 -0.12 22.50
CA GLY A 29 -18.57 0.61 21.76
C GLY A 29 -17.16 0.22 22.21
N GLU A 30 -16.94 0.11 23.52
CA GLU A 30 -15.64 -0.27 24.08
C GLU A 30 -15.28 -1.73 23.81
N LEU A 31 -16.26 -2.62 23.86
CA LEU A 31 -16.05 -4.01 23.50
C LEU A 31 -15.75 -4.15 22.01
N ASN A 32 -16.43 -3.38 21.14
CA ASN A 32 -16.10 -3.32 19.71
C ASN A 32 -14.67 -2.85 19.48
N ASP A 33 -14.22 -1.85 20.22
CA ASP A 33 -12.84 -1.35 20.14
C ASP A 33 -11.81 -2.36 20.59
N LEU A 34 -12.08 -3.08 21.70
CA LEU A 34 -11.24 -4.19 22.14
C LEU A 34 -11.17 -5.31 21.08
N VAL A 35 -12.30 -5.65 20.47
CA VAL A 35 -12.38 -6.66 19.40
C VAL A 35 -11.53 -6.27 18.19
N ARG A 36 -11.51 -4.98 17.83
CA ARG A 36 -10.67 -4.44 16.74
C ARG A 36 -9.19 -4.40 17.12
N ASP A 37 -8.87 -4.07 18.36
CA ASP A 37 -7.49 -4.07 18.86
C ASP A 37 -6.86 -5.47 18.85
N LEU A 38 -7.67 -6.48 19.18
CA LEU A 38 -7.28 -7.89 19.17
C LEU A 38 -7.41 -8.55 17.78
N ASP A 39 -7.85 -7.78 16.77
CA ASP A 39 -8.23 -8.21 15.43
C ASP A 39 -8.99 -9.54 15.36
N LEU A 40 -10.08 -9.64 16.12
CA LEU A 40 -10.83 -10.89 16.22
C LEU A 40 -11.75 -11.11 15.00
N SER A 41 -11.82 -12.36 14.54
CA SER A 41 -12.90 -12.81 13.66
C SER A 41 -14.26 -12.70 14.35
N ILE A 42 -15.34 -12.77 13.58
CA ILE A 42 -16.71 -12.75 14.09
C ILE A 42 -16.90 -13.77 15.23
N ASP A 43 -16.54 -15.04 14.98
CA ASP A 43 -16.70 -16.12 15.98
C ASP A 43 -15.86 -15.90 17.24
N LYS A 44 -14.63 -15.38 17.07
CA LYS A 44 -13.74 -15.10 18.21
C LYS A 44 -14.22 -13.89 19.01
N ALA A 45 -14.75 -12.88 18.35
CA ALA A 45 -15.35 -11.71 18.98
C ALA A 45 -16.60 -12.11 19.79
N GLU A 46 -17.47 -12.94 19.20
CA GLU A 46 -18.64 -13.48 19.89
C GLU A 46 -18.23 -14.32 21.12
N LEU A 47 -17.23 -15.19 20.97
CA LEU A 47 -16.71 -16.00 22.08
C LEU A 47 -16.15 -15.12 23.21
N LEU A 48 -15.38 -14.08 22.87
CA LEU A 48 -14.85 -13.12 23.85
C LEU A 48 -15.99 -12.43 24.60
N ALA A 49 -16.96 -11.88 23.85
CA ALA A 49 -18.12 -11.20 24.41
C ALA A 49 -18.93 -12.12 25.33
N SER A 50 -19.14 -13.39 24.93
CA SER A 50 -19.82 -14.38 25.76
C SER A 50 -19.10 -14.64 27.09
N ARG A 51 -17.77 -14.74 27.07
CA ARG A 51 -16.97 -14.98 28.29
C ARG A 51 -16.98 -13.76 29.22
N LEU A 52 -16.88 -12.55 28.67
CA LEU A 52 -16.97 -11.31 29.45
C LEU A 52 -18.36 -11.15 30.06
N LYS A 53 -19.42 -11.48 29.32
CA LYS A 53 -20.80 -11.47 29.83
C LYS A 53 -20.98 -12.44 31.00
N GLN A 54 -20.46 -13.66 30.91
CA GLN A 54 -20.50 -14.65 31.98
C GLN A 54 -19.80 -14.17 33.27
N LYS A 55 -18.79 -13.29 33.13
CA LYS A 55 -18.05 -12.70 34.24
C LYS A 55 -18.63 -11.38 34.74
N ASN A 56 -19.80 -10.95 34.25
CA ASN A 56 -20.43 -9.68 34.57
C ASN A 56 -19.54 -8.46 34.29
N LEU A 57 -18.73 -8.52 33.22
CA LEU A 57 -17.82 -7.45 32.81
C LEU A 57 -18.38 -6.59 31.67
N LEU A 58 -19.65 -6.76 31.31
CA LEU A 58 -20.32 -6.00 30.24
C LEU A 58 -21.53 -5.25 30.79
N ASP A 59 -21.84 -4.10 30.21
CA ASP A 59 -23.08 -3.39 30.50
C ASP A 59 -24.31 -4.24 30.14
N LYS A 60 -25.44 -3.96 30.80
CA LYS A 60 -26.67 -4.77 30.68
C LYS A 60 -27.24 -4.79 29.26
N ASP A 61 -27.02 -3.72 28.50
CA ASP A 61 -27.49 -3.53 27.13
C ASP A 61 -26.54 -4.13 26.07
N VAL A 62 -25.37 -4.65 26.46
CA VAL A 62 -24.42 -5.27 25.52
C VAL A 62 -24.95 -6.60 24.98
N LEU A 63 -24.97 -6.70 23.65
CA LEU A 63 -25.48 -7.84 22.91
C LEU A 63 -24.31 -8.67 22.36
N VAL A 64 -24.11 -9.87 22.91
CA VAL A 64 -23.12 -10.83 22.37
C VAL A 64 -23.43 -11.18 20.91
N SER A 65 -24.72 -11.31 20.58
CA SER A 65 -25.21 -11.59 19.22
C SER A 65 -24.94 -10.46 18.23
N HIS A 66 -24.57 -9.26 18.68
CA HIS A 66 -24.16 -8.15 17.81
C HIS A 66 -23.05 -8.60 16.84
N TYR A 67 -22.07 -9.38 17.32
CA TYR A 67 -20.91 -9.77 16.52
C TYR A 67 -21.28 -10.65 15.31
N ARG A 68 -22.33 -11.47 15.41
CA ARG A 68 -22.83 -12.28 14.28
C ARG A 68 -23.31 -11.44 13.10
N LYS A 69 -23.67 -10.18 13.35
CA LYS A 69 -24.24 -9.25 12.37
C LYS A 69 -23.51 -7.91 12.36
N ARG A 70 -22.26 -7.86 12.85
CA ARG A 70 -21.54 -6.58 13.06
C ARG A 70 -21.36 -5.76 11.78
N ASN A 71 -21.35 -6.42 10.63
CA ASN A 71 -21.19 -5.84 9.32
C ASN A 71 -22.50 -5.73 8.52
N PHE A 72 -23.64 -6.10 9.10
CA PHE A 72 -24.92 -6.19 8.38
C PHE A 72 -25.35 -4.85 7.78
N ASP A 73 -25.24 -3.77 8.54
CA ASP A 73 -25.64 -2.42 8.09
C ASP A 73 -24.72 -1.88 6.99
N LEU A 74 -23.50 -2.42 6.87
CA LEU A 74 -22.55 -2.04 5.83
C LEU A 74 -22.67 -2.92 4.58
N ALA A 75 -23.21 -4.13 4.70
CA ALA A 75 -23.34 -5.07 3.58
C ALA A 75 -24.25 -4.55 2.47
N GLN A 76 -25.25 -3.72 2.79
CA GLN A 76 -26.18 -3.12 1.82
C GLN A 76 -25.49 -2.25 0.76
N TYR A 77 -24.35 -1.63 1.10
CA TYR A 77 -23.59 -0.77 0.18
C TYR A 77 -22.70 -1.55 -0.79
N TYR A 78 -22.70 -2.88 -0.71
CA TYR A 78 -21.95 -3.75 -1.61
C TYR A 78 -22.89 -4.64 -2.41
N THR A 79 -22.46 -4.97 -3.61
CA THR A 79 -23.13 -5.94 -4.48
C THR A 79 -22.10 -6.84 -5.11
N THR A 80 -22.37 -8.13 -5.07
CA THR A 80 -21.68 -9.15 -5.86
C THR A 80 -22.42 -9.34 -7.17
N ASP A 81 -21.76 -9.02 -8.27
CA ASP A 81 -22.21 -9.38 -9.61
C ASP A 81 -21.15 -10.22 -10.33
N GLY A 82 -21.51 -11.46 -10.65
CA GLY A 82 -20.61 -12.44 -11.25
C GLY A 82 -19.29 -12.60 -10.46
N PRO A 83 -18.12 -12.31 -11.07
CA PRO A 83 -16.83 -12.47 -10.41
C PRO A 83 -16.43 -11.29 -9.51
N LEU A 84 -17.21 -10.20 -9.44
CA LEU A 84 -16.83 -8.93 -8.83
C LEU A 84 -17.76 -8.57 -7.67
N CYS A 85 -17.19 -8.26 -6.51
CA CYS A 85 -17.89 -7.56 -5.44
C CYS A 85 -17.46 -6.09 -5.44
N TYR A 86 -18.41 -5.16 -5.49
CA TYR A 86 -18.13 -3.73 -5.57
C TYR A 86 -19.12 -2.91 -4.73
N CYS A 87 -18.71 -1.69 -4.38
CA CYS A 87 -19.56 -0.74 -3.67
C CYS A 87 -20.58 -0.12 -4.64
N ASN A 88 -21.86 -0.29 -4.34
CA ASN A 88 -22.98 0.18 -5.17
C ASN A 88 -23.45 1.60 -4.81
N ASP A 89 -23.08 2.10 -3.62
CA ASP A 89 -23.44 3.42 -3.11
C ASP A 89 -22.30 3.98 -2.24
N ILE A 90 -21.42 4.73 -2.89
CA ILE A 90 -20.24 5.34 -2.26
C ILE A 90 -20.67 6.37 -1.21
N GLU A 91 -21.59 7.27 -1.53
CA GLU A 91 -22.00 8.34 -0.62
C GLU A 91 -22.68 7.76 0.63
N GLY A 92 -23.56 6.77 0.45
CA GLY A 92 -24.21 6.07 1.57
C GLY A 92 -23.21 5.31 2.44
N LEU A 93 -22.22 4.64 1.84
CA LEU A 93 -21.15 3.98 2.60
C LEU A 93 -20.39 5.00 3.45
N TYR A 94 -19.89 6.08 2.84
CA TYR A 94 -19.10 7.08 3.57
C TYR A 94 -19.91 7.82 4.65
N ALA A 95 -21.18 8.13 4.38
CA ALA A 95 -22.09 8.66 5.39
C ALA A 95 -22.27 7.71 6.58
N ASN A 96 -22.40 6.40 6.34
CA ASN A 96 -22.50 5.39 7.39
C ASN A 96 -21.19 5.27 8.20
N LEU A 97 -20.05 5.42 7.52
CA LEU A 97 -18.73 5.47 8.16
C LEU A 97 -18.46 6.81 8.88
N LEU A 98 -19.45 7.71 8.96
CA LEU A 98 -19.36 9.04 9.56
C LEU A 98 -18.23 9.87 8.95
N GLN A 99 -18.11 9.82 7.63
CA GLN A 99 -17.13 10.57 6.87
C GLN A 99 -17.79 11.34 5.74
N GLU A 100 -17.35 12.58 5.55
CA GLU A 100 -17.58 13.29 4.30
C GLU A 100 -16.71 12.69 3.19
N HIS A 101 -17.35 12.42 2.05
CA HIS A 101 -16.70 12.01 0.83
C HIS A 101 -16.69 13.19 -0.15
N SER A 102 -15.48 13.56 -0.59
CA SER A 102 -15.26 14.46 -1.71
C SER A 102 -14.26 13.80 -2.65
N SER A 103 -14.59 13.64 -3.93
CA SER A 103 -13.72 12.93 -4.87
C SER A 103 -12.32 13.54 -5.02
N SER A 104 -12.13 14.82 -4.69
CA SER A 104 -10.80 15.47 -4.67
C SER A 104 -9.89 14.95 -3.57
N ASP A 105 -10.46 14.43 -2.50
CA ASP A 105 -9.76 14.05 -1.28
C ASP A 105 -9.36 12.57 -1.29
N TRP A 106 -9.82 11.83 -2.30
CA TRP A 106 -9.59 10.39 -2.44
C TRP A 106 -8.89 10.07 -3.76
N CYS A 107 -7.99 9.10 -3.69
CA CYS A 107 -7.27 8.54 -4.82
C CYS A 107 -7.65 7.07 -4.98
N LEU A 108 -8.12 6.69 -6.16
CA LEU A 108 -8.41 5.32 -6.53
C LEU A 108 -7.10 4.55 -6.74
N PHE A 109 -6.81 3.66 -5.80
CA PHE A 109 -5.73 2.71 -5.90
C PHE A 109 -6.26 1.38 -6.44
N ILE A 110 -5.72 0.95 -7.59
CA ILE A 110 -5.99 -0.38 -8.12
C ILE A 110 -4.72 -1.20 -8.03
N ASP A 111 -4.82 -2.32 -7.34
CA ASP A 111 -3.77 -3.31 -7.21
C ASP A 111 -4.26 -4.68 -7.64
N SER A 112 -3.34 -5.48 -8.14
CA SER A 112 -3.60 -6.89 -8.31
C SER A 112 -2.42 -7.73 -7.87
N SER A 113 -2.80 -8.86 -7.29
CA SER A 113 -1.91 -9.91 -6.86
C SER A 113 -2.19 -11.17 -7.69
N LYS A 114 -1.40 -12.22 -7.46
CA LYS A 114 -1.69 -13.54 -8.04
C LYS A 114 -3.06 -14.10 -7.63
N ARG A 115 -3.65 -13.59 -6.55
CA ARG A 115 -4.86 -14.13 -5.92
C ARG A 115 -6.09 -13.24 -6.12
N SER A 116 -5.91 -11.96 -6.44
CA SER A 116 -7.01 -11.01 -6.43
C SER A 116 -6.69 -9.69 -7.11
N LEU A 117 -7.74 -9.06 -7.65
CA LEU A 117 -7.80 -7.69 -8.11
C LEU A 117 -8.59 -6.86 -7.09
N LYS A 118 -8.06 -5.69 -6.72
CA LYS A 118 -8.55 -4.84 -5.63
C LYS A 118 -8.60 -3.39 -6.10
N ALA A 119 -9.68 -2.71 -5.75
CA ALA A 119 -9.82 -1.27 -5.89
C ALA A 119 -10.16 -0.64 -4.54
N VAL A 120 -9.42 0.40 -4.17
CA VAL A 120 -9.47 1.04 -2.86
C VAL A 120 -9.44 2.53 -3.03
N LEU A 121 -10.24 3.25 -2.26
CA LEU A 121 -10.09 4.69 -2.13
C LEU A 121 -9.12 4.99 -0.98
N LEU A 122 -8.02 5.63 -1.32
CA LEU A 122 -7.00 6.11 -0.38
C LEU A 122 -7.18 7.60 -0.13
N HIS A 123 -7.33 8.00 1.14
CA HIS A 123 -7.47 9.41 1.50
C HIS A 123 -6.15 10.16 1.37
N ASN A 124 -6.19 11.33 0.73
CA ASN A 124 -5.05 12.21 0.58
C ASN A 124 -4.57 12.72 1.95
N GLY A 125 -3.28 12.58 2.26
CA GLY A 125 -2.70 13.12 3.49
C GLY A 125 -2.85 12.24 4.75
N TYR A 126 -3.19 10.96 4.60
CA TYR A 126 -3.09 9.93 5.66
C TYR A 126 -4.03 10.09 6.87
N LEU A 127 -5.02 10.97 6.81
CA LEU A 127 -5.94 11.20 7.94
C LEU A 127 -6.99 10.08 8.08
N LYS A 128 -7.31 9.37 7.00
CA LYS A 128 -8.38 8.37 6.98
C LYS A 128 -7.89 7.04 6.39
N HIS A 129 -8.51 5.94 6.82
CA HIS A 129 -8.20 4.60 6.31
C HIS A 129 -8.58 4.45 4.84
N GLY A 130 -7.89 3.55 4.14
CA GLY A 130 -8.30 3.13 2.80
C GLY A 130 -9.61 2.35 2.86
N VAL A 131 -10.57 2.69 2.01
CA VAL A 131 -11.87 2.01 1.95
C VAL A 131 -11.91 1.15 0.69
N PRO A 132 -12.06 -0.19 0.81
CA PRO A 132 -12.11 -1.06 -0.36
C PRO A 132 -13.46 -0.87 -1.06
N ILE A 133 -13.43 -0.55 -2.35
CA ILE A 133 -14.63 -0.31 -3.15
C ILE A 133 -14.87 -1.35 -4.22
N ALA A 134 -13.87 -2.17 -4.56
CA ALA A 134 -14.09 -3.40 -5.30
C ALA A 134 -13.04 -4.47 -5.01
N HIS A 135 -13.45 -5.73 -5.14
CA HIS A 135 -12.60 -6.90 -4.96
C HIS A 135 -13.06 -8.06 -5.84
N SER A 136 -12.10 -8.81 -6.37
CA SER A 136 -12.33 -10.08 -7.02
C SER A 136 -11.14 -11.02 -6.84
N VAL A 137 -11.38 -12.31 -6.62
CA VAL A 137 -10.32 -13.36 -6.71
C VAL A 137 -10.24 -14.03 -8.09
N TYR A 138 -11.18 -13.71 -8.99
CA TYR A 138 -11.29 -14.35 -10.31
C TYR A 138 -10.80 -13.44 -11.43
N LEU A 139 -11.02 -12.13 -11.30
CA LEU A 139 -10.58 -11.16 -12.31
C LEU A 139 -9.06 -11.02 -12.28
N LYS A 140 -8.48 -11.01 -13.48
CA LYS A 140 -7.06 -10.76 -13.73
C LYS A 140 -6.83 -9.35 -14.23
N GLU A 141 -5.58 -8.90 -14.18
CA GLU A 141 -5.11 -7.63 -14.77
C GLU A 141 -5.20 -7.67 -16.30
N THR A 142 -6.37 -7.36 -16.82
CA THR A 142 -6.60 -7.18 -18.26
C THR A 142 -7.33 -5.86 -18.48
N PHE A 143 -7.20 -5.31 -19.69
CA PHE A 143 -7.90 -4.07 -20.05
C PHE A 143 -9.42 -4.20 -19.83
N VAL A 144 -10.01 -5.30 -20.32
CA VAL A 144 -11.46 -5.55 -20.25
C VAL A 144 -11.93 -5.64 -18.80
N ASN A 145 -11.25 -6.41 -17.95
CA ASN A 145 -11.65 -6.53 -16.56
C ASN A 145 -11.51 -5.21 -15.79
N LEU A 146 -10.46 -4.42 -16.07
CA LEU A 146 -10.31 -3.10 -15.45
C LEU A 146 -11.40 -2.13 -15.92
N GLN A 147 -11.84 -2.24 -17.18
CA GLN A 147 -12.99 -1.49 -17.68
C GLN A 147 -14.27 -1.87 -16.92
N GLU A 148 -14.56 -3.17 -16.78
CA GLU A 148 -15.72 -3.65 -16.01
C GLU A 148 -15.69 -3.15 -14.56
N VAL A 149 -14.52 -3.20 -13.90
CA VAL A 149 -14.35 -2.68 -12.53
C VAL A 149 -14.63 -1.18 -12.45
N LEU A 150 -14.11 -0.37 -13.38
CA LEU A 150 -14.34 1.08 -13.40
C LEU A 150 -15.81 1.44 -13.70
N GLU A 151 -16.49 0.65 -14.54
CA GLU A 151 -17.90 0.81 -14.84
C GLU A 151 -18.77 0.47 -13.62
N ALA A 152 -18.50 -0.64 -12.94
CA ALA A 152 -19.23 -1.06 -11.74
C ALA A 152 -19.14 -0.03 -10.60
N MET A 153 -17.95 0.57 -10.40
CA MET A 153 -17.72 1.62 -9.38
C MET A 153 -18.11 3.02 -9.85
N GLN A 154 -18.72 3.17 -11.03
CA GLN A 154 -19.13 4.45 -11.61
C GLN A 154 -18.01 5.50 -11.65
N TYR A 155 -16.80 5.10 -12.04
CA TYR A 155 -15.62 5.97 -12.02
C TYR A 155 -15.84 7.32 -12.72
N ARG A 156 -16.61 7.33 -13.83
CA ARG A 156 -16.90 8.55 -14.61
C ARG A 156 -17.71 9.59 -13.85
N THR A 157 -18.44 9.20 -12.81
CA THR A 157 -19.20 10.11 -11.96
C THR A 157 -18.29 10.80 -10.94
N HIS A 158 -17.37 10.05 -10.35
CA HIS A 158 -16.51 10.56 -9.28
C HIS A 158 -15.21 11.19 -9.79
N ILE A 159 -14.64 10.65 -10.86
CA ILE A 159 -13.41 11.14 -11.52
C ILE A 159 -12.26 11.30 -10.51
N TRP A 160 -12.10 10.31 -9.64
CA TRP A 160 -11.01 10.26 -8.68
C TRP A 160 -9.66 10.32 -9.40
N ASN A 161 -8.69 10.88 -8.70
CA ASN A 161 -7.29 10.65 -9.03
C ASN A 161 -6.99 9.16 -8.96
N ILE A 162 -6.06 8.66 -9.76
CA ILE A 162 -5.73 7.23 -9.85
C ILE A 162 -4.28 7.03 -9.50
N CYS A 163 -4.01 6.05 -8.65
CA CYS A 163 -2.66 5.60 -8.38
C CYS A 163 -2.57 4.08 -8.48
N GLY A 164 -1.37 3.57 -8.79
CA GLY A 164 -1.17 2.14 -8.96
C GLY A 164 0.21 1.82 -9.50
N ASP A 165 0.52 0.53 -9.59
CA ASP A 165 1.73 0.10 -10.29
C ASP A 165 1.66 0.49 -11.78
N LEU A 166 2.82 0.78 -12.37
CA LEU A 166 2.94 1.14 -13.79
C LEU A 166 2.30 0.10 -14.72
N LYS A 167 2.20 -1.16 -14.31
CA LYS A 167 1.49 -2.18 -15.08
C LYS A 167 -0.02 -1.93 -15.13
N ILE A 168 -0.64 -1.61 -14.00
CA ILE A 168 -2.06 -1.24 -13.90
C ILE A 168 -2.30 0.06 -14.66
N ILE A 169 -1.48 1.08 -14.43
CA ILE A 169 -1.56 2.35 -15.16
C ILE A 169 -1.43 2.11 -16.66
N GLY A 170 -0.48 1.27 -17.09
CA GLY A 170 -0.32 0.92 -18.50
C GLY A 170 -1.57 0.31 -19.11
N LEU A 171 -2.26 -0.60 -18.41
CA LEU A 171 -3.55 -1.14 -18.85
C LEU A 171 -4.62 -0.05 -18.92
N LEU A 172 -4.77 0.77 -17.88
CA LEU A 172 -5.74 1.86 -17.86
C LEU A 172 -5.51 2.86 -19.01
N MET A 173 -4.26 3.07 -19.40
CA MET A 173 -3.87 3.91 -20.53
C MET A 173 -3.93 3.18 -21.88
N GLY A 174 -4.44 1.95 -21.93
CA GLY A 174 -4.62 1.17 -23.16
C GLY A 174 -3.33 0.63 -23.79
N LEU A 175 -2.22 0.62 -23.04
CA LEU A 175 -0.93 0.13 -23.54
C LEU A 175 -0.91 -1.40 -23.64
N GLN A 176 -0.21 -1.86 -24.68
CA GLN A 176 0.13 -3.27 -24.86
C GLN A 176 0.97 -3.78 -23.68
N GLN A 177 0.57 -4.92 -23.14
CA GLN A 177 1.29 -5.62 -22.08
C GLN A 177 2.61 -6.24 -22.56
N GLY A 178 3.53 -6.47 -21.62
CA GLY A 178 4.82 -7.12 -21.86
C GLY A 178 5.97 -6.14 -22.09
N PHE A 179 7.11 -6.65 -22.55
CA PHE A 179 8.32 -5.86 -22.81
C PHE A 179 8.23 -5.13 -24.16
N THR A 180 7.40 -4.10 -24.20
CA THR A 180 7.12 -3.32 -25.40
C THR A 180 8.14 -2.22 -25.63
N LYS A 181 8.25 -1.76 -26.89
CA LYS A 181 9.21 -0.73 -27.29
C LYS A 181 8.84 0.63 -26.66
N TYR A 182 7.58 1.03 -26.79
CA TYR A 182 7.07 2.30 -26.29
C TYR A 182 6.17 2.07 -25.07
N CYS A 183 6.78 1.80 -23.92
CA CYS A 183 6.07 1.42 -22.69
C CYS A 183 5.73 2.59 -21.76
N CYS A 184 6.23 3.80 -22.01
CA CYS A 184 5.86 5.00 -21.27
C CYS A 184 4.48 5.50 -21.76
N PHE A 185 3.55 5.79 -20.85
CA PHE A 185 2.22 6.29 -21.22
C PHE A 185 2.20 7.79 -21.55
N LEU A 186 3.28 8.54 -21.26
CA LEU A 186 3.39 9.98 -21.54
C LEU A 186 4.16 10.30 -22.84
N CYS A 187 5.14 9.47 -23.19
CA CYS A 187 6.01 9.71 -24.34
C CYS A 187 6.38 8.42 -25.10
N LEU A 188 7.03 8.60 -26.25
CA LEU A 188 7.55 7.54 -27.10
C LEU A 188 8.99 7.16 -26.71
N TRP A 189 9.21 6.94 -25.41
CA TRP A 189 10.49 6.40 -24.91
C TRP A 189 10.78 5.04 -25.52
N ASP A 190 11.91 4.91 -26.21
CA ASP A 190 12.33 3.66 -26.83
C ASP A 190 13.09 2.80 -25.81
N SER A 191 12.40 1.83 -25.22
CA SER A 191 12.97 0.92 -24.21
C SER A 191 14.14 0.08 -24.74
N ARG A 192 14.34 0.01 -26.06
CA ARG A 192 15.41 -0.75 -26.71
C ARG A 192 16.65 0.10 -26.99
N ALA A 193 16.55 1.42 -26.93
CA ALA A 193 17.65 2.35 -27.21
C ALA A 193 18.58 2.55 -25.99
N THR A 194 19.14 1.46 -25.45
CA THR A 194 19.86 1.47 -24.17
C THR A 194 21.07 2.41 -24.12
N GLY A 195 21.70 2.70 -25.28
CA GLY A 195 22.81 3.64 -25.39
C GLY A 195 22.42 5.12 -25.28
N GLU A 196 21.12 5.43 -25.40
CA GLU A 196 20.56 6.78 -25.39
C GLU A 196 19.87 7.13 -24.07
N HIS A 197 19.56 6.14 -23.23
CA HIS A 197 18.67 6.29 -22.08
C HIS A 197 19.10 7.38 -21.09
N TYR A 198 20.39 7.47 -20.77
CA TYR A 198 20.94 8.52 -19.89
C TYR A 198 21.32 9.81 -20.62
N LYS A 199 21.42 9.79 -21.96
CA LYS A 199 21.83 10.96 -22.76
C LYS A 199 20.66 11.80 -23.23
N LYS A 200 19.49 11.16 -23.40
CA LYS A 200 18.30 11.78 -23.97
C LYS A 200 17.15 11.78 -22.96
N CYS A 201 16.78 12.97 -22.51
CA CYS A 201 15.60 13.20 -21.67
C CYS A 201 14.34 13.52 -22.50
N ASP A 202 14.47 14.20 -23.65
CA ASP A 202 13.35 14.66 -24.44
C ASP A 202 12.90 13.64 -25.49
N TRP A 203 11.83 12.90 -25.17
CA TRP A 203 11.20 11.94 -26.07
C TRP A 203 9.91 12.51 -26.67
N PRO A 204 9.56 12.16 -27.93
CA PRO A 204 8.33 12.64 -28.54
C PRO A 204 7.12 12.33 -27.67
N LYS A 205 6.20 13.29 -27.52
CA LYS A 205 4.97 13.09 -26.76
C LYS A 205 4.12 11.98 -27.40
N ARG A 206 3.45 11.20 -26.56
CA ARG A 206 2.56 10.14 -27.05
C ARG A 206 1.28 10.75 -27.62
N THR A 207 0.88 10.28 -28.80
CA THR A 207 -0.50 10.42 -29.28
C THR A 207 -1.27 9.15 -28.91
N TYR A 208 -2.51 9.29 -28.45
CA TYR A 208 -3.36 8.16 -28.06
C TYR A 208 -4.10 7.55 -29.27
N GLU A 209 -3.36 7.33 -30.36
CA GLU A 209 -3.88 6.69 -31.57
C GLU A 209 -3.79 5.16 -31.47
N VAL A 210 -4.95 4.51 -31.44
CA VAL A 210 -5.04 3.04 -31.29
C VAL A 210 -4.38 2.33 -32.47
N GLY A 211 -3.65 1.26 -32.18
CA GLY A 211 -2.92 0.45 -33.17
C GLY A 211 -1.52 0.95 -33.47
N LYS A 212 -1.12 2.13 -32.97
CA LYS A 212 0.22 2.70 -33.15
C LYS A 212 1.00 2.73 -31.85
N THR A 213 2.33 2.66 -31.95
CA THR A 213 3.25 2.90 -30.81
C THR A 213 2.91 2.10 -29.54
N ASN A 214 2.54 0.83 -29.69
CA ASN A 214 2.15 -0.06 -28.59
C ASN A 214 0.86 0.34 -27.82
N LEU A 215 -0.01 1.15 -28.40
CA LEU A 215 -1.36 1.40 -27.88
C LEU A 215 -2.36 0.42 -28.50
N GLN A 216 -3.02 -0.40 -27.69
CA GLN A 216 -4.00 -1.40 -28.13
C GLN A 216 -5.44 -0.94 -27.96
N HIS A 217 -5.69 -0.09 -26.98
CA HIS A 217 -7.01 0.39 -26.64
C HIS A 217 -6.97 1.89 -26.37
N SER A 218 -8.13 2.54 -26.46
CA SER A 218 -8.25 3.92 -25.98
C SER A 218 -8.09 3.94 -24.46
N PRO A 219 -7.46 4.98 -23.87
CA PRO A 219 -7.37 5.11 -22.42
C PRO A 219 -8.75 5.05 -21.75
N LEU A 220 -8.86 4.30 -20.66
CA LEU A 220 -10.04 4.24 -19.81
C LEU A 220 -10.16 5.47 -18.91
N VAL A 221 -9.04 6.16 -18.69
CA VAL A 221 -8.90 7.23 -17.70
C VAL A 221 -8.09 8.39 -18.30
N ASP A 222 -8.30 9.59 -17.78
CA ASP A 222 -7.53 10.76 -18.19
C ASP A 222 -6.08 10.64 -17.69
N PRO A 223 -5.05 10.76 -18.55
CA PRO A 223 -3.66 10.75 -18.12
C PRO A 223 -3.34 11.79 -17.03
N ASN A 224 -4.06 12.92 -16.98
CA ASN A 224 -3.88 13.97 -15.97
C ASN A 224 -4.43 13.58 -14.59
N LYS A 225 -5.25 12.52 -14.52
CA LYS A 225 -5.76 11.96 -13.26
C LYS A 225 -4.81 10.90 -12.68
N VAL A 226 -3.77 10.50 -13.41
CA VAL A 226 -2.83 9.46 -12.97
C VAL A 226 -1.73 10.02 -12.08
N PHE A 227 -1.42 9.31 -11.01
CA PHE A 227 -0.32 9.55 -10.10
C PHE A 227 0.53 8.29 -9.95
N LEU A 228 1.84 8.47 -9.85
CA LEU A 228 2.77 7.37 -9.54
C LEU A 228 3.12 7.43 -8.05
N PRO A 229 2.74 6.41 -7.25
CA PRO A 229 3.08 6.39 -5.83
C PRO A 229 4.60 6.36 -5.62
N PRO A 230 5.14 7.14 -4.66
CA PRO A 230 6.57 7.15 -4.36
C PRO A 230 7.11 5.75 -4.06
N LEU A 231 6.35 4.90 -3.38
CA LEU A 231 6.70 3.52 -3.06
C LEU A 231 7.12 2.74 -4.29
N HIS A 232 6.30 2.78 -5.35
CA HIS A 232 6.61 2.03 -6.56
C HIS A 232 7.90 2.53 -7.19
N ILE A 233 8.18 3.83 -7.15
CA ILE A 233 9.45 4.40 -7.63
C ILE A 233 10.63 3.91 -6.77
N LYS A 234 10.54 4.01 -5.43
CA LYS A 234 11.58 3.52 -4.50
C LYS A 234 11.91 2.05 -4.72
N LEU A 235 10.87 1.21 -4.85
CA LEU A 235 11.02 -0.22 -5.17
C LEU A 235 11.75 -0.42 -6.51
N GLY A 236 11.45 0.40 -7.52
CA GLY A 236 12.13 0.36 -8.82
C GLY A 236 13.60 0.76 -8.78
N LEU A 237 13.93 1.78 -8.00
CA LEU A 237 15.31 2.23 -7.78
C LEU A 237 16.13 1.17 -7.05
N MET A 238 15.62 0.67 -5.91
CA MET A 238 16.25 -0.42 -5.16
C MET A 238 16.45 -1.65 -6.04
N LYS A 239 15.44 -2.03 -6.82
CA LYS A 239 15.55 -3.12 -7.78
C LYS A 239 16.72 -2.90 -8.73
N THR A 240 16.78 -1.73 -9.37
CA THR A 240 17.81 -1.41 -10.36
C THR A 240 19.22 -1.45 -9.75
N PHE A 241 19.37 -0.92 -8.54
CA PHE A 241 20.60 -0.93 -7.77
C PHE A 241 21.08 -2.35 -7.44
N VAL A 242 20.24 -3.15 -6.77
CA VAL A 242 20.61 -4.52 -6.36
C VAL A 242 20.79 -5.46 -7.56
N LYS A 243 19.98 -5.32 -8.61
CA LYS A 243 20.17 -6.10 -9.85
C LYS A 243 21.55 -5.86 -10.46
N THR A 244 22.11 -4.66 -10.30
CA THR A 244 23.43 -4.32 -10.84
C THR A 244 24.54 -4.95 -10.00
N MET A 245 24.43 -4.85 -8.67
CA MET A 245 25.34 -5.53 -7.72
C MET A 245 25.34 -7.06 -7.90
N GLY A 246 24.17 -7.64 -8.11
CA GLY A 246 23.99 -9.09 -8.29
C GLY A 246 24.59 -9.66 -9.58
N LYS A 247 24.94 -8.81 -10.58
CA LYS A 247 25.63 -9.28 -11.80
C LYS A 247 27.07 -9.71 -11.52
N THR A 248 27.72 -9.05 -10.56
CA THR A 248 29.11 -9.29 -10.19
C THR A 248 29.25 -10.02 -8.86
N ASN A 249 28.13 -10.31 -8.18
CA ASN A 249 28.10 -10.79 -6.80
C ASN A 249 29.00 -9.94 -5.88
N SER A 250 28.82 -8.61 -5.93
CA SER A 250 29.63 -7.71 -5.11
C SER A 250 29.51 -7.99 -3.61
N ALA A 251 30.46 -7.50 -2.81
CA ALA A 251 30.44 -7.69 -1.36
C ALA A 251 29.14 -7.16 -0.73
N GLY A 252 28.65 -6.00 -1.18
CA GLY A 252 27.33 -5.49 -0.81
C GLY A 252 26.18 -6.43 -1.16
N PHE A 253 26.21 -7.08 -2.31
CA PHE A 253 25.17 -8.05 -2.68
C PHE A 253 25.18 -9.26 -1.75
N LEU A 254 26.37 -9.81 -1.45
CA LEU A 254 26.52 -10.94 -0.55
C LEU A 254 26.08 -10.60 0.88
N HIS A 255 26.31 -9.37 1.33
CA HIS A 255 25.76 -8.87 2.60
C HIS A 255 24.23 -8.94 2.62
N LEU A 256 23.56 -8.49 1.56
CA LEU A 256 22.09 -8.56 1.46
C LEU A 256 21.58 -10.01 1.46
N VAL A 257 22.30 -10.94 0.82
CA VAL A 257 21.99 -12.38 0.87
C VAL A 257 22.05 -12.91 2.30
N GLY A 258 23.10 -12.55 3.06
CA GLY A 258 23.24 -12.93 4.46
C GLY A 258 22.18 -12.29 5.36
N LYS A 259 21.84 -11.03 5.11
CA LYS A 259 20.85 -10.27 5.91
C LYS A 259 19.42 -10.80 5.76
N PHE A 260 19.06 -11.27 4.57
CA PHE A 260 17.71 -11.75 4.27
C PHE A 260 17.69 -13.24 3.93
N PRO A 261 17.97 -14.15 4.89
CA PRO A 261 18.05 -15.59 4.62
C PRO A 261 16.70 -16.20 4.20
N LYS A 262 15.58 -15.51 4.49
CA LYS A 262 14.24 -15.91 4.04
C LYS A 262 13.96 -15.55 2.57
N LEU A 263 14.79 -14.70 1.95
CA LEU A 263 14.71 -14.40 0.51
C LEU A 263 15.68 -15.32 -0.24
N SER A 264 15.17 -16.02 -1.24
CA SER A 264 16.04 -16.76 -2.17
C SER A 264 16.99 -15.80 -2.89
N GLU A 265 18.22 -16.24 -3.15
CA GLU A 265 19.20 -15.47 -3.93
C GLU A 265 18.65 -15.01 -5.29
N ALA A 266 17.86 -15.84 -5.97
CA ALA A 266 17.22 -15.47 -7.24
C ALA A 266 16.29 -14.24 -7.13
N LYS A 267 15.52 -14.13 -6.03
CA LYS A 267 14.68 -12.95 -5.76
C LYS A 267 15.54 -11.71 -5.51
N LEU A 268 16.65 -11.86 -4.78
CA LEU A 268 17.59 -10.76 -4.54
C LEU A 268 18.31 -10.32 -5.82
N LYS A 269 18.75 -11.26 -6.67
CA LYS A 269 19.34 -10.95 -8.00
C LYS A 269 18.36 -10.23 -8.92
N GLU A 270 17.07 -10.49 -8.75
CA GLU A 270 16.00 -9.76 -9.45
C GLU A 270 15.59 -8.46 -8.74
N GLY A 271 16.24 -8.11 -7.63
CA GLY A 271 16.00 -6.88 -6.87
C GLY A 271 14.58 -6.82 -6.29
N VAL A 272 14.02 -7.97 -5.90
CA VAL A 272 12.66 -8.06 -5.33
C VAL A 272 12.72 -7.75 -3.83
N PHE A 273 12.36 -6.52 -3.49
CA PHE A 273 12.24 -6.02 -2.11
C PHE A 273 10.83 -5.50 -1.83
N ILE A 274 10.45 -5.47 -0.56
CA ILE A 274 9.29 -4.70 -0.05
C ILE A 274 9.78 -3.49 0.76
N GLY A 275 8.95 -2.47 0.95
CA GLY A 275 9.41 -1.24 1.63
C GLY A 275 9.91 -1.45 3.08
N PRO A 276 9.39 -2.37 3.91
CA PRO A 276 10.00 -2.71 5.19
C PRO A 276 11.45 -3.22 5.07
N GLN A 277 11.76 -3.99 4.03
CA GLN A 277 13.12 -4.48 3.80
C GLN A 277 14.06 -3.34 3.36
N ILE A 278 13.59 -2.45 2.48
CA ILE A 278 14.38 -1.26 2.09
C ILE A 278 14.71 -0.42 3.33
N ARG A 279 13.72 -0.17 4.20
CA ARG A 279 13.91 0.55 5.47
C ARG A 279 14.92 -0.13 6.39
N GLN A 280 14.97 -1.48 6.41
CA GLN A 280 15.99 -2.21 7.17
C GLN A 280 17.39 -2.04 6.60
N VAL A 281 17.56 -2.00 5.28
CA VAL A 281 18.86 -1.77 4.64
C VAL A 281 19.32 -0.32 4.84
N PHE A 282 18.41 0.66 4.81
CA PHE A 282 18.74 2.07 5.08
C PHE A 282 19.31 2.31 6.49
N ARG A 283 18.97 1.43 7.44
CA ARG A 283 19.43 1.50 8.84
C ARG A 283 20.61 0.57 9.13
N ASP A 284 21.21 -0.01 8.10
CA ASP A 284 22.28 -0.98 8.24
C ASP A 284 23.64 -0.34 7.92
N PRO A 285 24.40 0.12 8.92
CA PRO A 285 25.72 0.68 8.70
C PRO A 285 26.74 -0.35 8.24
N ASP A 286 26.52 -1.65 8.50
CA ASP A 286 27.42 -2.71 8.07
C ASP A 286 27.26 -2.98 6.58
N PHE A 287 26.04 -2.85 6.05
CA PHE A 287 25.82 -2.87 4.60
C PHE A 287 26.66 -1.80 3.91
N GLU A 288 26.67 -0.57 4.42
CA GLU A 288 27.43 0.53 3.81
C GLU A 288 28.93 0.24 3.76
N LYS A 289 29.51 -0.38 4.80
CA LYS A 289 30.92 -0.76 4.83
C LYS A 289 31.31 -1.80 3.77
N THR A 290 30.33 -2.53 3.22
CA THR A 290 30.56 -3.55 2.19
C THR A 290 30.48 -3.02 0.77
N LEU A 291 30.08 -1.76 0.58
CA LEU A 291 29.91 -1.16 -0.75
C LEU A 291 31.25 -0.69 -1.32
N SER A 292 31.47 -0.95 -2.61
CA SER A 292 32.52 -0.27 -3.38
C SER A 292 32.23 1.23 -3.50
N GLU A 293 33.22 2.01 -3.95
CA GLU A 293 33.07 3.47 -4.11
C GLU A 293 31.89 3.85 -5.03
N LEU A 294 31.74 3.17 -6.17
CA LEU A 294 30.63 3.41 -7.10
C LEU A 294 29.28 3.03 -6.50
N GLU A 295 29.21 1.89 -5.80
CA GLU A 295 28.00 1.44 -5.12
C GLU A 295 27.61 2.39 -3.99
N MET A 296 28.58 2.87 -3.19
CA MET A 296 28.38 3.83 -2.12
C MET A 296 27.85 5.16 -2.65
N SER A 297 28.41 5.66 -3.75
CA SER A 297 27.95 6.90 -4.40
C SER A 297 26.49 6.78 -4.87
N ALA A 298 26.15 5.67 -5.53
CA ALA A 298 24.78 5.38 -5.96
C ALA A 298 23.82 5.18 -4.78
N TRP A 299 24.27 4.49 -3.73
CA TRP A 299 23.50 4.26 -2.51
C TRP A 299 23.17 5.56 -1.77
N ASN A 300 24.15 6.42 -1.57
CA ASN A 300 23.95 7.71 -0.90
C ASN A 300 23.00 8.61 -1.70
N SER A 301 23.15 8.65 -3.02
CA SER A 301 22.24 9.39 -3.89
C SER A 301 20.81 8.82 -3.83
N PHE A 302 20.67 7.50 -3.76
CA PHE A 302 19.39 6.82 -3.64
C PHE A 302 18.69 7.12 -2.30
N LYS A 303 19.41 7.00 -1.17
CA LYS A 303 18.91 7.41 0.15
C LYS A 303 18.46 8.86 0.14
N TRP A 304 19.29 9.75 -0.39
CA TRP A 304 19.00 11.17 -0.47
C TRP A 304 17.70 11.44 -1.24
N VAL A 305 17.52 10.86 -2.43
CA VAL A 305 16.28 11.01 -3.22
C VAL A 305 15.07 10.43 -2.50
N CYS A 306 15.22 9.32 -1.77
CA CYS A 306 14.13 8.75 -0.98
C CYS A 306 13.67 9.68 0.15
N GLU A 307 14.59 10.39 0.79
CA GLU A 307 14.32 11.25 1.95
C GLU A 307 13.87 12.65 1.54
N ASN A 308 14.43 13.19 0.45
CA ASN A 308 14.30 14.59 0.06
C ASN A 308 13.41 14.82 -1.16
N PHE A 309 12.94 13.75 -1.82
CA PHE A 309 12.01 13.86 -2.95
C PHE A 309 10.84 12.89 -2.82
N LEU A 310 11.13 11.58 -2.71
CA LEU A 310 10.11 10.54 -2.65
C LEU A 310 9.56 10.31 -1.23
N GLY A 311 9.89 11.19 -0.29
CA GLY A 311 9.42 11.14 1.10
C GLY A 311 8.22 12.07 1.32
N ASN A 312 7.93 12.35 2.59
CA ASN A 312 6.87 13.28 2.98
C ASN A 312 7.22 14.76 2.72
N LYS A 313 8.49 15.04 2.37
CA LYS A 313 8.99 16.37 2.08
C LYS A 313 9.63 16.38 0.70
N LYS A 314 9.28 17.38 -0.10
CA LYS A 314 9.93 17.70 -1.37
C LYS A 314 10.90 18.86 -1.13
N SER A 315 12.19 18.57 -1.12
CA SER A 315 13.24 19.58 -0.94
C SER A 315 13.28 20.52 -2.14
N SER A 316 13.70 21.77 -1.96
CA SER A 316 13.84 22.74 -3.06
C SER A 316 14.88 22.30 -4.10
N ASN A 317 15.93 21.60 -3.68
CA ASN A 317 17.01 21.09 -4.53
C ASN A 317 16.80 19.64 -5.01
N TYR A 318 15.55 19.18 -5.05
CA TYR A 318 15.24 17.79 -5.44
C TYR A 318 15.69 17.46 -6.87
N ARG A 319 15.67 18.45 -7.78
CA ARG A 319 16.08 18.26 -9.18
C ARG A 319 17.57 17.91 -9.27
N GLU A 320 18.41 18.63 -8.56
CA GLU A 320 19.85 18.40 -8.48
C GLU A 320 20.16 17.03 -7.87
N GLY A 321 19.41 16.63 -6.84
CA GLY A 321 19.55 15.30 -6.26
C GLY A 321 19.15 14.16 -7.20
N VAL A 322 18.10 14.35 -8.01
CA VAL A 322 17.72 13.39 -9.05
C VAL A 322 18.78 13.30 -10.15
N VAL A 323 19.36 14.42 -10.58
CA VAL A 323 20.49 14.42 -11.53
C VAL A 323 21.70 13.69 -10.94
N THR A 324 22.01 13.92 -9.66
CA THR A 324 23.09 13.23 -8.96
C THR A 324 22.86 11.72 -8.90
N LEU A 325 21.62 11.30 -8.59
CA LEU A 325 21.21 9.89 -8.63
C LEU A 325 21.40 9.27 -10.01
N LEU A 326 20.94 9.93 -11.07
CA LEU A 326 21.04 9.44 -12.44
C LEU A 326 22.49 9.24 -12.86
N ASN A 327 23.35 10.22 -12.58
CA ASN A 327 24.79 10.13 -12.86
C ASN A 327 25.47 9.00 -12.08
N ALA A 328 25.14 8.83 -10.80
CA ALA A 328 25.71 7.77 -9.98
C ALA A 328 25.25 6.38 -10.46
N TYR A 329 23.98 6.24 -10.82
CA TYR A 329 23.41 5.00 -11.36
C TYR A 329 24.03 4.66 -12.73
N GLU A 330 24.20 5.64 -13.62
CA GLU A 330 24.88 5.44 -14.91
C GLU A 330 26.32 4.94 -14.71
N LYS A 331 27.10 5.62 -13.85
CA LYS A 331 28.49 5.24 -13.54
C LYS A 331 28.61 3.84 -12.94
N MET A 332 27.66 3.46 -12.09
CA MET A 332 27.58 2.11 -11.52
C MET A 332 27.19 1.05 -12.58
N GLY A 333 26.72 1.44 -13.75
CA GLY A 333 26.28 0.52 -14.81
C GLY A 333 24.83 0.04 -14.64
N CYS A 334 24.01 0.81 -13.89
CA CYS A 334 22.58 0.55 -13.77
C CYS A 334 21.90 0.76 -15.12
N ARG A 335 21.08 -0.21 -15.55
CA ARG A 335 20.23 -0.02 -16.75
C ARG A 335 19.03 0.85 -16.38
N MET A 336 18.67 1.80 -17.25
CA MET A 336 17.50 2.63 -17.02
C MET A 336 16.21 1.80 -17.07
N SER A 337 15.53 1.73 -15.93
CA SER A 337 14.18 1.16 -15.85
C SER A 337 13.15 2.22 -16.22
N LEU A 338 11.90 1.80 -16.52
CA LEU A 338 10.80 2.73 -16.76
C LEU A 338 10.62 3.72 -15.60
N LYS A 339 10.76 3.26 -14.35
CA LYS A 339 10.66 4.10 -13.14
C LYS A 339 11.78 5.13 -13.07
N LEU A 340 13.01 4.76 -13.45
CA LEU A 340 14.13 5.71 -13.54
C LEU A 340 13.94 6.70 -14.69
N HIS A 341 13.36 6.26 -15.82
CA HIS A 341 12.98 7.14 -16.92
C HIS A 341 11.97 8.21 -16.50
N PHE A 342 10.97 7.88 -15.66
CA PHE A 342 10.07 8.90 -15.11
C PHE A 342 10.81 9.99 -14.34
N LEU A 343 11.84 9.63 -13.56
CA LEU A 343 12.68 10.62 -12.87
C LEU A 343 13.53 11.45 -13.84
N HIS A 344 13.99 10.86 -14.95
CA HIS A 344 14.83 11.54 -15.93
C HIS A 344 14.05 12.47 -16.87
N SER A 345 12.91 12.03 -17.39
CA SER A 345 12.17 12.69 -18.48
C SER A 345 10.85 13.31 -18.04
N HIS A 346 10.32 12.91 -16.89
CA HIS A 346 8.98 13.29 -16.43
C HIS A 346 9.00 13.72 -14.97
N LEU A 347 10.06 14.41 -14.53
CA LEU A 347 10.19 14.84 -13.15
C LEU A 347 9.05 15.79 -12.73
N ASP A 348 8.55 16.59 -13.66
CA ASP A 348 7.42 17.52 -13.45
C ASP A 348 6.05 16.82 -13.40
N PHE A 349 5.97 15.54 -13.76
CA PHE A 349 4.76 14.74 -13.61
C PHE A 349 4.45 14.43 -12.13
N PHE A 350 5.48 14.44 -11.28
CA PHE A 350 5.31 14.20 -9.85
C PHE A 350 4.70 15.44 -9.18
N PRO A 351 3.59 15.30 -8.44
CA PRO A 351 2.95 16.43 -7.76
C PRO A 351 3.89 17.12 -6.77
N GLU A 352 3.50 18.32 -6.33
CA GLU A 352 4.24 19.03 -5.29
C GLU A 352 4.21 18.29 -3.95
N ASN A 353 3.05 17.73 -3.58
CA ASN A 353 2.88 16.96 -2.35
C ASN A 353 2.84 15.45 -2.63
N LEU A 354 4.02 14.83 -2.76
CA LEU A 354 4.14 13.37 -2.88
C LEU A 354 3.74 12.60 -1.62
N GLY A 355 3.75 13.26 -0.46
CA GLY A 355 3.28 12.69 0.80
C GLY A 355 1.76 12.52 0.88
N ALA A 356 1.00 13.12 -0.04
CA ALA A 356 -0.46 12.98 -0.07
C ALA A 356 -0.92 11.54 -0.34
N VAL A 357 -0.14 10.75 -1.08
CA VAL A 357 -0.35 9.30 -1.25
C VAL A 357 0.86 8.59 -0.66
N SER A 358 0.81 8.38 0.66
CA SER A 358 1.95 7.83 1.41
C SER A 358 2.13 6.34 1.16
N ASP A 359 3.40 5.92 1.10
CA ASP A 359 3.83 4.53 0.97
C ASP A 359 3.19 3.64 2.06
N GLU A 360 3.05 4.20 3.26
CA GLU A 360 2.51 3.50 4.42
C GLU A 360 1.04 3.13 4.27
N GLN A 361 0.24 3.91 3.51
CA GLN A 361 -1.20 3.64 3.39
C GLN A 361 -1.43 2.45 2.46
N GLY A 362 -0.70 2.42 1.34
CA GLY A 362 -0.69 1.28 0.43
C GLY A 362 -0.14 0.02 1.10
N GLU A 363 0.99 0.12 1.81
CA GLU A 363 1.57 -1.01 2.56
C GLU A 363 0.63 -1.55 3.64
N ARG A 364 -0.03 -0.67 4.39
CA ARG A 364 -1.00 -1.05 5.43
C ARG A 364 -2.21 -1.75 4.81
N PHE A 365 -2.78 -1.19 3.75
CA PHE A 365 -3.88 -1.82 3.03
C PHE A 365 -3.53 -3.25 2.60
N HIS A 366 -2.33 -3.48 2.04
CA HIS A 366 -1.90 -4.82 1.64
C HIS A 366 -1.83 -5.82 2.81
N GLN A 367 -1.42 -5.37 3.99
CA GLN A 367 -1.37 -6.22 5.19
C GLN A 367 -2.78 -6.56 5.67
N ASP A 368 -3.63 -5.54 5.84
CA ASP A 368 -4.99 -5.69 6.34
C ASP A 368 -5.84 -6.58 5.41
N ILE A 369 -5.74 -6.36 4.10
CA ILE A 369 -6.51 -7.12 3.13
C ILE A 369 -6.03 -8.57 3.03
N GLN A 370 -4.73 -8.82 3.20
CA GLN A 370 -4.18 -10.18 3.19
C GLN A 370 -4.72 -11.00 4.37
N GLU A 371 -4.81 -10.37 5.55
CA GLU A 371 -5.42 -10.99 6.72
C GLU A 371 -6.91 -11.29 6.48
N MET A 372 -7.64 -10.34 5.88
CA MET A 372 -9.05 -10.53 5.55
C MET A 372 -9.27 -11.64 4.52
N GLU A 373 -8.47 -11.70 3.45
CA GLU A 373 -8.52 -12.78 2.47
C GLU A 373 -8.23 -14.15 3.10
N THR A 374 -7.31 -14.21 4.06
CA THR A 374 -6.97 -15.44 4.79
C THR A 374 -8.13 -15.87 5.68
N ARG A 375 -8.73 -14.92 6.40
CA ARG A 375 -9.86 -15.14 7.32
C ARG A 375 -11.11 -15.62 6.60
N TYR A 376 -11.40 -15.03 5.45
CA TYR A 376 -12.56 -15.39 4.63
C TYR A 376 -12.26 -16.54 3.65
N GLN A 377 -11.06 -17.15 3.69
CA GLN A 377 -10.70 -18.33 2.89
C GLN A 377 -10.99 -18.19 1.39
N GLY A 378 -10.91 -16.97 0.86
CA GLY A 378 -11.23 -16.67 -0.55
C GLY A 378 -12.70 -16.43 -0.88
N PHE A 379 -13.62 -16.48 0.11
CA PHE A 379 -14.97 -15.94 -0.04
C PHE A 379 -14.92 -14.41 -0.06
N TRP A 380 -15.36 -13.79 -1.15
CA TRP A 380 -15.12 -12.37 -1.44
C TRP A 380 -16.39 -11.54 -1.62
N ASN A 381 -17.35 -11.73 -0.73
CA ASN A 381 -18.71 -11.20 -0.90
C ASN A 381 -18.93 -9.88 -0.16
N GLU A 382 -20.16 -9.39 -0.18
CA GLU A 382 -20.61 -8.23 0.56
C GLU A 382 -20.23 -8.33 2.03
N GLY A 383 -20.27 -9.55 2.60
CA GLY A 383 -19.89 -9.85 3.97
C GLY A 383 -18.42 -9.53 4.27
N MET A 384 -17.49 -9.99 3.41
CA MET A 384 -16.06 -9.70 3.58
C MET A 384 -15.77 -8.19 3.48
N MET A 385 -16.34 -7.52 2.48
CA MET A 385 -16.09 -6.10 2.22
C MET A 385 -16.66 -5.21 3.33
N SER A 386 -17.88 -5.50 3.77
CA SER A 386 -18.53 -4.81 4.89
C SER A 386 -17.82 -5.06 6.23
N ASP A 387 -17.32 -6.28 6.46
CA ASP A 387 -16.56 -6.60 7.67
C ASP A 387 -15.17 -5.96 7.68
N TYR A 388 -14.56 -5.73 6.51
CA TYR A 388 -13.37 -4.89 6.40
C TYR A 388 -13.70 -3.48 6.89
N CYS A 389 -14.76 -2.87 6.34
CA CYS A 389 -15.16 -1.51 6.70
C CYS A 389 -15.51 -1.36 8.18
N TRP A 390 -16.17 -2.35 8.80
CA TRP A 390 -16.49 -2.33 10.23
C TRP A 390 -15.26 -2.24 11.14
N ARG A 391 -14.10 -2.75 10.68
CA ARG A 391 -12.84 -2.73 11.44
C ARG A 391 -12.14 -1.37 11.38
N LEU A 392 -12.43 -0.56 10.37
CA LEU A 392 -11.71 0.68 10.13
C LEU A 392 -12.01 1.78 11.16
N PHE A 393 -13.14 1.71 11.88
CA PHE A 393 -13.62 2.81 12.71
C PHE A 393 -13.82 2.41 14.15
N ARG A 394 -13.45 3.30 15.08
CA ARG A 394 -13.64 3.10 16.52
C ARG A 394 -15.10 3.33 16.90
N GLY A 395 -15.59 2.60 17.90
CA GLY A 395 -16.89 2.84 18.51
C GLY A 395 -16.86 4.00 19.51
N ASN A 396 -15.71 4.22 20.17
CA ASN A 396 -15.51 5.30 21.12
C ASN A 396 -14.15 6.00 20.89
N PRO A 397 -14.07 6.98 19.98
CA PRO A 397 -12.81 7.62 19.58
C PRO A 397 -12.10 8.34 20.73
N ASN A 398 -12.85 8.80 21.74
CA ASN A 398 -12.35 9.62 22.85
C ASN A 398 -11.82 8.78 24.02
N LYS A 399 -11.99 7.45 24.01
CA LYS A 399 -11.55 6.59 25.12
C LYS A 399 -10.06 6.28 25.04
N ILE A 400 -9.33 6.53 26.14
CA ILE A 400 -7.89 6.31 26.26
C ILE A 400 -7.63 5.02 27.04
N TYR A 401 -6.94 4.06 26.43
CA TYR A 401 -6.57 2.79 27.08
C TYR A 401 -5.12 2.81 27.60
N LYS A 402 -4.88 2.18 28.77
CA LYS A 402 -3.56 2.07 29.43
C LYS A 402 -2.49 1.46 28.51
N ARG A 403 -2.86 0.42 27.75
CA ARG A 403 -2.03 -0.20 26.71
C ARG A 403 -2.72 -0.01 25.36
N LYS A 404 -2.00 0.57 24.40
CA LYS A 404 -2.48 0.73 23.03
C LYS A 404 -2.09 -0.48 22.20
N SER A 405 -2.97 -0.92 21.32
CA SER A 405 -2.58 -1.87 20.28
C SER A 405 -1.50 -1.25 19.38
N TYR A 406 -0.62 -2.11 18.84
CA TYR A 406 0.26 -1.72 17.75
C TYR A 406 -0.50 -1.54 16.42
N SER A 407 -1.73 -2.07 16.32
CA SER A 407 -2.67 -1.75 15.24
C SER A 407 -3.20 -0.33 15.44
N GLN A 408 -2.76 0.59 14.58
CA GLN A 408 -3.25 1.98 14.59
C GLN A 408 -4.62 2.05 13.91
N HIS A 409 -5.67 2.10 14.73
CA HIS A 409 -7.00 2.48 14.31
C HIS A 409 -7.19 3.99 14.55
N PHE A 410 -7.41 4.79 13.50
CA PHE A 410 -7.59 6.23 13.61
C PHE A 410 -8.84 6.62 14.43
N GLN A 411 -8.70 7.72 15.17
CA GLN A 411 -9.79 8.37 15.92
C GLN A 411 -10.60 9.25 14.95
N PHE A 412 -11.89 9.42 15.21
CA PHE A 412 -12.66 10.51 14.60
C PHE A 412 -12.07 11.84 15.09
N SER A 413 -11.72 12.73 14.16
CA SER A 413 -11.37 14.12 14.46
C SER A 413 -12.62 14.96 14.63
#